data_AF-A0A967IUM9-F1
#
_entry.id   AF-A0A967IUM9-F1
#
_cell.length_a   1.000
_cell.length_b   1.000
_cell.length_c   1.000
_cell.angle_alpha   90.00
_cell.angle_beta   90.00
_cell.angle_gamma   90.00
#
_symmetry.space_group_name_H-M   'P 1'
#
loop_
_entity.id
_entity.type
_entity.pdbx_description
1 polymer ?
#
loop_
_entity_poly.entity_id
_entity_poly.type
_entity_poly.pdbx_seq_one_letter_code
_entity_poly.pdbx_strand_id
1 'polypeptide(L)'
;MALVACLAATAAAAPDGARLYARNCAACHGAQGRGGVGVPLALADFQAIATDEYLGRTIRLGRPGRVMPAFPQLSDAEVEVIVSHLRGMAPASAEVELVEGPLEGDPERGARLYQTHCASCHGADGEGGEGTGVTFSRPRELPIIAPALNNSGFLAAASDELIKTTLMYGREGTPMGSFLEQGLSERDIDDVVAYVRSFEAEAREGAAARSVEDEPLVLEMTSPYGLEQTVVNIKRAVVGNNFRLIRVQHLEDGLFPEEQVNERQVIVYLCNFNFLYDALALDPRVGLFLPCRVTAVEQEGEVKLVTINPKRLSALYNNERLDRACQRMYELYRRIMEEATL
;
A
#
# COMPACT_ATOMS: atom_id res chain seq x y z
N MET A 1 -20.10 -24.85 -58.11
CA MET A 1 -20.70 -25.10 -56.78
C MET A 1 -19.59 -24.90 -55.74
N ALA A 2 -19.32 -23.65 -55.37
CA ALA A 2 -18.28 -23.30 -54.40
C ALA A 2 -18.94 -23.19 -53.02
N LEU A 3 -18.63 -24.12 -52.12
CA LEU A 3 -19.01 -24.03 -50.72
C LEU A 3 -18.23 -22.88 -50.07
N VAL A 4 -18.93 -21.85 -49.62
CA VAL A 4 -18.39 -20.85 -48.70
C VAL A 4 -18.44 -21.46 -47.30
N ALA A 5 -17.28 -21.79 -46.75
CA ALA A 5 -17.13 -22.17 -45.35
C ALA A 5 -17.20 -20.92 -44.48
N CYS A 6 -18.32 -20.73 -43.76
CA CYS A 6 -18.39 -19.76 -42.68
C CYS A 6 -17.49 -20.22 -41.53
N LEU A 7 -16.36 -19.55 -41.33
CA LEU A 7 -15.65 -19.59 -40.05
C LEU A 7 -16.54 -18.89 -39.02
N ALA A 8 -17.19 -19.66 -38.16
CA ALA A 8 -17.79 -19.14 -36.94
C ALA A 8 -16.63 -18.68 -36.03
N ALA A 9 -16.47 -17.36 -35.89
CA ALA A 9 -15.65 -16.80 -34.83
C ALA A 9 -16.25 -17.28 -33.50
N THR A 10 -15.52 -18.09 -32.75
CA THR A 10 -15.84 -18.40 -31.36
C THR A 10 -15.81 -17.09 -30.58
N ALA A 11 -16.98 -16.52 -30.32
CA ALA A 11 -17.13 -15.40 -29.41
C ALA A 11 -16.54 -15.83 -28.06
N ALA A 12 -15.48 -15.16 -27.61
CA ALA A 12 -14.98 -15.35 -26.26
C ALA A 12 -16.15 -15.09 -25.29
N ALA A 13 -16.39 -16.03 -24.37
CA ALA A 13 -17.47 -15.89 -23.40
C ALA A 13 -17.31 -14.57 -22.62
N ALA A 14 -18.40 -13.82 -22.47
CA ALA A 14 -18.37 -12.55 -21.76
C ALA A 14 -17.83 -12.73 -20.33
N PRO A 15 -17.05 -11.77 -19.81
CA PRO A 15 -16.55 -11.81 -18.44
C PRO A 15 -17.69 -11.95 -17.43
N ASP A 16 -17.52 -12.82 -16.43
CA ASP A 16 -18.49 -13.03 -15.35
C ASP A 16 -18.09 -12.21 -14.12
N GLY A 17 -18.80 -11.10 -13.88
CA GLY A 17 -18.55 -10.19 -12.77
C GLY A 17 -18.64 -10.84 -11.39
N ALA A 18 -19.58 -11.78 -11.18
CA ALA A 18 -19.74 -12.46 -9.90
C ALA A 18 -18.55 -13.37 -9.61
N ARG A 19 -18.10 -14.13 -10.62
CA ARG A 19 -16.91 -14.98 -10.51
C ARG A 19 -15.64 -14.17 -10.30
N LEU A 20 -15.50 -13.04 -11.01
CA LEU A 20 -14.37 -12.14 -10.85
C LEU A 20 -14.34 -11.50 -9.46
N TYR A 21 -15.48 -11.04 -8.96
CA TYR A 21 -15.59 -10.50 -7.60
C TYR A 21 -15.24 -11.55 -6.54
N ALA A 22 -15.79 -12.77 -6.66
CA ALA A 22 -15.51 -13.85 -5.74
C ALA A 22 -14.01 -14.18 -5.66
N ARG A 23 -13.30 -14.14 -6.80
CA ARG A 23 -11.87 -14.44 -6.87
C ARG A 23 -10.99 -13.32 -6.34
N ASN A 24 -11.34 -12.06 -6.60
CA ASN A 24 -10.43 -10.92 -6.40
C ASN A 24 -10.80 -10.02 -5.22
N CYS A 25 -12.07 -9.98 -4.81
CA CYS A 25 -12.59 -8.96 -3.90
C CYS A 25 -13.24 -9.53 -2.63
N ALA A 26 -13.95 -10.67 -2.76
CA ALA A 26 -14.77 -11.22 -1.68
C ALA A 26 -14.00 -11.63 -0.42
N ALA A 27 -12.71 -11.97 -0.54
CA ALA A 27 -11.86 -12.31 0.60
C ALA A 27 -11.72 -11.14 1.60
N CYS A 28 -11.76 -9.90 1.09
CA CYS A 28 -11.65 -8.69 1.92
C CYS A 28 -13.01 -8.04 2.16
N HIS A 29 -13.82 -7.88 1.11
CA HIS A 29 -15.09 -7.14 1.16
C HIS A 29 -16.32 -8.01 1.48
N GLY A 30 -16.11 -9.31 1.68
CA GLY A 30 -17.16 -10.30 1.96
C GLY A 30 -17.89 -10.74 0.69
N ALA A 31 -18.46 -11.95 0.69
CA ALA A 31 -19.15 -12.51 -0.48
C ALA A 31 -20.37 -11.68 -0.95
N GLN A 32 -20.96 -10.88 -0.05
CA GLN A 32 -22.11 -10.02 -0.32
C GLN A 32 -21.76 -8.52 -0.20
N GLY A 33 -20.47 -8.15 -0.25
CA GLY A 33 -20.06 -6.75 -0.12
C GLY A 33 -20.32 -6.13 1.25
N ARG A 34 -20.60 -6.92 2.30
CA ARG A 34 -20.89 -6.44 3.66
C ARG A 34 -19.64 -6.02 4.45
N GLY A 35 -18.47 -6.06 3.82
CA GLY A 35 -17.20 -5.71 4.41
C GLY A 35 -16.58 -6.86 5.19
N GLY A 36 -15.67 -6.52 6.09
CA GLY A 36 -14.87 -7.47 6.85
C GLY A 36 -13.48 -6.88 7.02
N VAL A 37 -12.48 -7.47 6.39
CA VAL A 37 -11.12 -6.91 6.29
C VAL A 37 -11.13 -5.60 5.50
N GLY A 38 -11.91 -5.54 4.42
CA GLY A 38 -12.17 -4.33 3.65
C GLY A 38 -13.45 -3.62 4.07
N VAL A 39 -13.65 -2.43 3.52
CA VAL A 39 -14.87 -1.62 3.75
C VAL A 39 -16.12 -2.29 3.16
N PRO A 40 -17.30 -2.08 3.76
CA PRO A 40 -18.55 -2.56 3.18
C PRO A 40 -18.88 -1.81 1.89
N LEU A 41 -18.98 -2.54 0.79
CA LEU A 41 -19.28 -2.02 -0.55
C LEU A 41 -20.78 -2.00 -0.85
N ALA A 42 -21.58 -2.78 -0.13
CA ALA A 42 -23.03 -2.90 -0.35
C ALA A 42 -23.85 -1.87 0.45
N LEU A 43 -23.22 -0.88 1.09
CA LEU A 43 -23.95 0.18 1.78
C LEU A 43 -24.71 1.05 0.76
N ALA A 44 -25.96 1.37 1.07
CA ALA A 44 -26.83 2.10 0.16
C ALA A 44 -26.33 3.52 -0.14
N ASP A 45 -25.88 4.24 0.89
CA ASP A 45 -25.29 5.57 0.79
C ASP A 45 -23.96 5.56 0.00
N PHE A 46 -23.13 4.53 0.20
CA PHE A 46 -21.91 4.35 -0.58
C PHE A 46 -22.23 4.17 -2.06
N GLN A 47 -23.18 3.29 -2.36
CA GLN A 47 -23.57 2.99 -3.73
C GLN A 47 -24.27 4.16 -4.40
N ALA A 48 -25.00 4.98 -3.65
CA ALA A 48 -25.63 6.19 -4.19
C ALA A 48 -24.61 7.26 -4.63
N ILE A 49 -23.47 7.37 -3.94
CA ILE A 49 -22.49 8.46 -4.17
C ILE A 49 -21.29 7.99 -5.02
N ALA A 50 -20.83 6.76 -4.84
CA ALA A 50 -19.68 6.22 -5.55
C ALA A 50 -20.04 6.02 -7.03
N THR A 51 -19.44 6.77 -7.95
CA THR A 51 -19.70 6.61 -9.39
C THR A 51 -19.04 5.35 -9.96
N ASP A 52 -19.52 4.87 -11.11
CA ASP A 52 -18.88 3.74 -11.80
C ASP A 52 -17.44 4.08 -12.19
N GLU A 53 -17.16 5.33 -12.56
CA GLU A 53 -15.80 5.81 -12.79
C GLU A 53 -14.95 5.72 -11.52
N TYR A 54 -15.46 6.20 -10.38
CA TYR A 54 -14.75 6.12 -9.10
C TYR A 54 -14.42 4.67 -8.73
N LEU A 55 -15.39 3.76 -8.88
CA LEU A 55 -15.21 2.34 -8.59
C LEU A 55 -14.18 1.72 -9.55
N GLY A 56 -14.29 1.96 -10.85
CA GLY A 56 -13.36 1.47 -11.86
C GLY A 56 -11.94 1.97 -11.62
N ARG A 57 -11.76 3.26 -11.39
CA ARG A 57 -10.45 3.87 -11.06
C ARG A 57 -9.90 3.33 -9.75
N THR A 58 -10.74 3.13 -8.73
CA THR A 58 -10.32 2.55 -7.45
C THR A 58 -9.83 1.11 -7.64
N ILE A 59 -10.47 0.30 -8.48
CA ILE A 59 -9.98 -1.05 -8.81
C ILE A 59 -8.63 -0.98 -9.54
N ARG A 60 -8.46 -0.02 -10.46
CA ARG A 60 -7.22 0.14 -11.25
C ARG A 60 -6.04 0.62 -10.43
N LEU A 61 -6.26 1.65 -9.61
CA LEU A 61 -5.20 2.36 -8.89
C LEU A 61 -4.97 1.77 -7.50
N GLY A 62 -5.96 1.05 -6.96
CA GLY A 62 -5.96 0.58 -5.59
C GLY A 62 -5.91 1.73 -4.58
N ARG A 63 -5.36 1.43 -3.42
CA ARG A 63 -4.97 2.41 -2.40
C ARG A 63 -3.51 2.17 -2.06
N PRO A 64 -2.55 2.73 -2.82
CA PRO A 64 -1.13 2.50 -2.60
C PRO A 64 -0.78 2.67 -1.13
N GLY A 65 -0.15 1.65 -0.56
CA GLY A 65 0.25 1.63 0.84
C GLY A 65 -0.82 1.35 1.88
N ARG A 66 -2.02 1.02 1.42
CA ARG A 66 -3.05 0.34 2.21
C ARG A 66 -3.23 -1.09 1.71
N VAL A 67 -4.13 -1.83 2.35
CA VAL A 67 -4.37 -3.24 2.02
C VAL A 67 -5.04 -3.45 0.66
N MET A 68 -5.74 -2.44 0.11
CA MET A 68 -6.44 -2.57 -1.18
C MET A 68 -5.44 -2.45 -2.34
N PRO A 69 -5.11 -3.54 -3.04
CA PRO A 69 -4.13 -3.51 -4.12
C PRO A 69 -4.73 -2.88 -5.39
N ALA A 70 -3.85 -2.53 -6.33
CA ALA A 70 -4.22 -2.25 -7.71
C ALA A 70 -4.45 -3.56 -8.47
N PHE A 71 -5.34 -3.53 -9.46
CA PHE A 71 -5.63 -4.69 -10.33
C PHE A 71 -5.31 -4.38 -11.81
N PRO A 72 -4.05 -4.06 -12.17
CA PRO A 72 -3.68 -3.71 -13.55
C PRO A 72 -3.85 -4.88 -14.54
N GLN A 73 -3.87 -6.11 -14.05
CA GLN A 73 -4.03 -7.32 -14.84
C GLN A 73 -5.46 -7.56 -15.34
N LEU A 74 -6.46 -6.88 -14.77
CA LEU A 74 -7.84 -6.97 -15.26
C LEU A 74 -8.01 -6.10 -16.50
N SER A 75 -8.76 -6.60 -17.49
CA SER A 75 -9.15 -5.82 -18.67
C SER A 75 -10.29 -4.83 -18.35
N ASP A 76 -10.51 -3.84 -19.21
CA ASP A 76 -11.57 -2.83 -19.00
C ASP A 76 -12.94 -3.48 -18.87
N ALA A 77 -13.24 -4.43 -19.77
CA ALA A 77 -14.47 -5.22 -19.71
C ALA A 77 -14.59 -6.05 -18.42
N GLU A 78 -13.49 -6.58 -17.88
CA GLU A 78 -13.51 -7.28 -16.59
C GLU A 78 -13.81 -6.33 -15.41
N VAL A 79 -13.25 -5.12 -15.44
CA VAL A 79 -13.53 -4.10 -14.41
C VAL A 79 -14.99 -3.66 -14.50
N GLU A 80 -15.51 -3.39 -15.69
CA GLU A 80 -16.91 -3.00 -15.92
C GLU A 80 -17.90 -4.04 -15.38
N VAL A 81 -17.69 -5.34 -15.65
CA VAL A 81 -18.59 -6.37 -15.11
C VAL A 81 -18.47 -6.56 -13.59
N ILE A 82 -17.29 -6.28 -13.00
CA ILE A 82 -17.15 -6.23 -11.54
C ILE A 82 -17.97 -5.07 -10.97
N VAL A 83 -17.85 -3.88 -11.56
CA VAL A 83 -18.62 -2.69 -11.15
C VAL A 83 -20.12 -2.95 -11.28
N SER A 84 -20.57 -3.52 -12.40
CA SER A 84 -21.97 -3.93 -12.59
C SER A 84 -22.43 -4.93 -11.53
N HIS A 85 -21.59 -5.91 -11.17
CA HIS A 85 -21.89 -6.85 -10.10
C HIS A 85 -22.01 -6.17 -8.73
N LEU A 86 -21.13 -5.19 -8.42
CA LEU A 86 -21.20 -4.39 -7.19
C LEU A 86 -22.52 -3.62 -7.09
N ARG A 87 -23.01 -3.03 -8.19
CA ARG A 87 -24.32 -2.35 -8.23
C ARG A 87 -25.46 -3.28 -7.88
N GLY A 88 -25.37 -4.55 -8.28
CA GLY A 88 -26.36 -5.57 -7.96
C GLY A 88 -26.33 -6.05 -6.50
N MET A 89 -25.34 -5.66 -5.68
CA MET A 89 -25.24 -6.09 -4.27
C MET A 89 -26.04 -5.21 -3.31
N ALA A 90 -26.27 -3.96 -3.67
CA ALA A 90 -26.96 -3.00 -2.81
C ALA A 90 -28.48 -3.16 -2.95
N PRO A 91 -29.27 -2.90 -1.89
CA PRO A 91 -30.67 -2.58 -2.09
C PRO A 91 -30.76 -1.38 -3.03
N ALA A 92 -31.83 -1.27 -3.82
CA ALA A 92 -32.05 -0.12 -4.70
C ALA A 92 -31.90 1.18 -3.87
N SER A 93 -30.82 1.91 -4.10
CA SER A 93 -30.56 3.20 -3.46
C SER A 93 -31.28 4.29 -4.24
N ALA A 94 -31.75 5.32 -3.54
CA ALA A 94 -32.13 6.55 -4.22
C ALA A 94 -30.89 7.07 -4.97
N GLU A 95 -31.06 7.46 -6.24
CA GLU A 95 -30.01 8.17 -6.95
C GLU A 95 -29.75 9.47 -6.19
N VAL A 96 -28.51 9.65 -5.71
CA VAL A 96 -28.06 10.94 -5.18
C VAL A 96 -27.44 11.66 -6.35
N GLU A 97 -28.07 12.76 -6.77
CA GLU A 97 -27.43 13.69 -7.70
C GLU A 97 -26.17 14.22 -7.02
N LEU A 98 -25.02 13.97 -7.64
CA LEU A 98 -23.77 14.58 -7.22
C LEU A 98 -23.92 16.09 -7.37
N VAL A 99 -23.43 16.84 -6.38
CA VAL A 99 -23.52 18.30 -6.41
C VAL A 99 -22.61 18.82 -7.53
N GLU A 100 -23.21 19.20 -8.66
CA GLU A 100 -22.51 19.75 -9.82
C GLU A 100 -22.21 21.25 -9.65
N GLY A 101 -21.03 21.69 -10.11
CA GLY A 101 -20.67 23.10 -10.18
C GLY A 101 -19.18 23.36 -9.93
N PRO A 102 -18.66 24.55 -10.27
CA PRO A 102 -17.28 24.90 -9.96
C PRO A 102 -17.10 24.97 -8.44
N LEU A 103 -16.17 24.15 -7.93
CA LEU A 103 -15.86 24.09 -6.51
C LEU A 103 -14.76 25.12 -6.22
N GLU A 104 -15.19 26.36 -5.99
CA GLU A 104 -14.32 27.48 -5.61
C GLU A 104 -14.18 27.53 -4.08
N GLY A 105 -13.33 26.66 -3.54
CA GLY A 105 -12.95 26.67 -2.12
C GLY A 105 -11.63 27.40 -1.85
N ASP A 106 -11.48 27.95 -0.65
CA ASP A 106 -10.23 28.50 -0.12
C ASP A 106 -9.48 27.42 0.69
N PRO A 107 -8.34 26.90 0.20
CA PRO A 107 -7.60 25.83 0.88
C PRO A 107 -7.02 26.26 2.24
N GLU A 108 -6.75 27.55 2.47
CA GLU A 108 -6.26 28.02 3.78
C GLU A 108 -7.38 28.01 4.83
N ARG A 109 -8.61 28.38 4.42
CA ARG A 109 -9.80 28.20 5.26
C ARG A 109 -10.09 26.72 5.48
N GLY A 110 -10.03 25.93 4.41
CA GLY A 110 -10.20 24.49 4.41
C GLY A 110 -9.28 23.79 5.40
N ALA A 111 -7.99 24.18 5.44
CA ALA A 111 -7.02 23.64 6.39
C ALA A 111 -7.47 23.81 7.84
N ARG A 112 -7.98 25.00 8.22
CA ARG A 112 -8.45 25.26 9.59
C ARG A 112 -9.68 24.43 9.94
N LEU A 113 -10.62 24.33 9.01
CA LEU A 113 -11.82 23.51 9.16
C LEU A 113 -11.44 22.02 9.28
N TYR A 114 -10.54 21.55 8.43
CA TYR A 114 -10.03 20.19 8.45
C TYR A 114 -9.38 19.82 9.79
N GLN A 115 -8.52 20.69 10.33
CA GLN A 115 -7.90 20.45 11.63
C GLN A 115 -8.93 20.37 12.77
N THR A 116 -10.05 21.08 12.65
CA THR A 116 -11.10 21.11 13.66
C THR A 116 -12.04 19.89 13.57
N HIS A 117 -12.41 19.50 12.35
CA HIS A 117 -13.50 18.54 12.11
C HIS A 117 -13.05 17.17 11.60
N CYS A 118 -11.88 17.08 10.96
CA CYS A 118 -11.47 15.90 10.20
C CYS A 118 -10.23 15.22 10.79
N ALA A 119 -9.25 16.00 11.25
CA ALA A 119 -7.92 15.52 11.64
C ALA A 119 -7.93 14.52 12.80
N SER A 120 -8.93 14.57 13.69
CA SER A 120 -9.07 13.62 14.80
C SER A 120 -9.23 12.17 14.34
N CYS A 121 -9.81 11.96 13.16
CA CYS A 121 -10.02 10.64 12.56
C CYS A 121 -9.08 10.40 11.36
N HIS A 122 -8.93 11.40 10.50
CA HIS A 122 -8.18 11.28 9.24
C HIS A 122 -6.70 11.69 9.36
N GLY A 123 -6.22 12.05 10.55
CA GLY A 123 -4.86 12.53 10.78
C GLY A 123 -4.67 13.99 10.33
N ALA A 124 -3.68 14.66 10.91
CA ALA A 124 -3.40 16.08 10.65
C ALA A 124 -3.10 16.35 9.16
N ASP A 125 -2.41 15.42 8.50
CA ASP A 125 -1.98 15.53 7.10
C ASP A 125 -2.75 14.57 6.18
N GLY A 126 -3.96 14.15 6.56
CA GLY A 126 -4.77 13.24 5.75
C GLY A 126 -4.30 11.78 5.75
N GLU A 127 -3.43 11.41 6.69
CA GLU A 127 -2.82 10.07 6.77
C GLU A 127 -3.79 8.94 7.12
N GLY A 128 -5.06 9.21 7.45
CA GLY A 128 -6.05 8.22 7.88
C GLY A 128 -5.74 7.59 9.24
N GLY A 129 -6.52 6.59 9.63
CA GLY A 129 -6.28 5.85 10.87
C GLY A 129 -5.03 4.95 10.80
N GLU A 130 -4.48 4.62 11.98
CA GLU A 130 -3.26 3.82 12.09
C GLU A 130 -3.41 2.40 11.52
N GLY A 131 -2.36 1.90 10.86
CA GLY A 131 -2.28 0.55 10.29
C GLY A 131 -2.75 0.45 8.83
N THR A 132 -2.74 -0.77 8.29
CA THR A 132 -3.00 -1.03 6.86
C THR A 132 -4.49 -1.20 6.52
N GLY A 133 -5.39 -1.08 7.51
CA GLY A 133 -6.79 -1.51 7.41
C GLY A 133 -7.02 -2.94 7.94
N VAL A 134 -5.94 -3.70 8.18
CA VAL A 134 -5.99 -5.07 8.69
C VAL A 134 -5.13 -5.23 9.93
N THR A 135 -5.75 -5.17 11.10
CA THR A 135 -5.15 -5.74 12.30
C THR A 135 -5.82 -7.09 12.54
N PHE A 136 -5.16 -8.17 12.13
CA PHE A 136 -5.63 -9.54 12.39
C PHE A 136 -5.74 -9.86 13.90
N SER A 137 -5.19 -8.98 14.76
CA SER A 137 -4.97 -9.25 16.18
C SER A 137 -5.42 -8.13 17.14
N ARG A 138 -6.12 -7.08 16.69
CA ARG A 138 -6.70 -6.06 17.59
C ARG A 138 -8.23 -6.11 17.61
N PRO A 139 -8.87 -5.85 18.76
CA PRO A 139 -10.30 -5.59 18.82
C PRO A 139 -10.66 -4.43 17.89
N ARG A 140 -11.72 -4.60 17.09
CA ARG A 140 -12.27 -3.53 16.26
C ARG A 140 -13.09 -2.60 17.15
N GLU A 141 -12.44 -1.63 17.78
CA GLU A 141 -13.12 -0.58 18.56
C GLU A 141 -14.01 0.28 17.65
N LEU A 142 -13.59 0.44 16.38
CA LEU A 142 -14.40 1.02 15.31
C LEU A 142 -14.57 -0.01 14.18
N PRO A 143 -15.78 -0.14 13.58
CA PRO A 143 -16.03 -1.11 12.51
C PRO A 143 -15.22 -0.80 11.25
N ILE A 144 -14.79 0.45 11.05
CA ILE A 144 -14.12 0.96 9.85
C ILE A 144 -12.99 1.93 10.27
N ILE A 145 -11.80 1.78 9.66
CA ILE A 145 -10.66 2.69 9.83
C ILE A 145 -10.84 3.87 8.88
N ALA A 146 -10.63 5.09 9.38
CA ALA A 146 -10.71 6.30 8.57
C ALA A 146 -9.72 6.23 7.39
N PRO A 147 -10.16 6.44 6.14
CA PRO A 147 -9.29 6.35 4.98
C PRO A 147 -8.21 7.45 4.98
N ALA A 148 -7.04 7.15 4.40
CA ALA A 148 -6.07 8.20 4.06
C ALA A 148 -6.62 9.04 2.92
N LEU A 149 -6.83 10.33 3.20
CA LEU A 149 -7.27 11.33 2.25
C LEU A 149 -6.11 11.84 1.40
N ASN A 150 -4.88 11.77 1.91
CA ASN A 150 -3.66 12.07 1.14
C ASN A 150 -3.22 10.90 0.22
N ASN A 151 -4.00 9.82 0.14
CA ASN A 151 -3.64 8.66 -0.66
C ASN A 151 -3.74 8.97 -2.16
N SER A 152 -2.64 8.80 -2.89
CA SER A 152 -2.58 9.10 -4.33
C SER A 152 -3.62 8.35 -5.17
N GLY A 153 -3.89 7.08 -4.84
CA GLY A 153 -4.93 6.29 -5.52
C GLY A 153 -6.34 6.77 -5.21
N PHE A 154 -6.59 7.30 -4.00
CA PHE A 154 -7.86 7.92 -3.62
C PHE A 154 -8.06 9.24 -4.34
N LEU A 155 -7.10 10.15 -4.22
CA LEU A 155 -7.17 11.48 -4.82
C LEU A 155 -7.34 11.39 -6.34
N ALA A 156 -6.59 10.49 -6.99
CA ALA A 156 -6.72 10.25 -8.42
C ALA A 156 -8.04 9.55 -8.82
N ALA A 157 -8.78 8.90 -7.92
CA ALA A 157 -10.03 8.21 -8.24
C ALA A 157 -11.27 9.04 -7.89
N ALA A 158 -11.25 9.74 -6.76
CA ALA A 158 -12.35 10.56 -6.27
C ALA A 158 -12.47 11.83 -7.10
N SER A 159 -13.68 12.18 -7.53
CA SER A 159 -13.98 13.52 -8.04
C SER A 159 -14.29 14.47 -6.88
N ASP A 160 -14.23 15.76 -7.14
CA ASP A 160 -14.46 16.79 -6.12
C ASP A 160 -15.92 16.74 -5.64
N GLU A 161 -16.85 16.47 -6.56
CA GLU A 161 -18.28 16.29 -6.29
C GLU A 161 -18.51 15.07 -5.40
N LEU A 162 -17.76 13.98 -5.59
CA LEU A 162 -17.83 12.81 -4.73
C LEU A 162 -17.36 13.13 -3.30
N ILE A 163 -16.27 13.89 -3.16
CA ILE A 163 -15.76 14.31 -1.84
C ILE A 163 -16.77 15.24 -1.17
N LYS A 164 -17.24 16.28 -1.88
CA LYS A 164 -18.26 17.22 -1.39
C LYS A 164 -19.52 16.51 -0.94
N THR A 165 -20.08 15.66 -1.79
CA THR A 165 -21.31 14.90 -1.50
C THR A 165 -21.11 13.99 -0.29
N THR A 166 -19.93 13.36 -0.16
CA THR A 166 -19.58 12.56 1.04
C THR A 166 -19.54 13.41 2.30
N LEU A 167 -19.00 14.64 2.25
CA LEU A 167 -18.99 15.54 3.40
C LEU A 167 -20.41 16.05 3.74
N MET A 168 -21.21 16.35 2.73
CA MET A 168 -22.57 16.85 2.92
C MET A 168 -23.48 15.84 3.60
N TYR A 169 -23.41 14.57 3.21
CA TYR A 169 -24.35 13.53 3.68
C TYR A 169 -23.73 12.52 4.64
N GLY A 170 -22.41 12.49 4.76
CA GLY A 170 -21.69 11.53 5.59
C GLY A 170 -21.67 10.12 5.00
N ARG A 171 -21.39 9.15 5.86
CA ARG A 171 -21.31 7.72 5.58
C ARG A 171 -22.08 6.93 6.64
N GLU A 172 -23.16 6.30 6.22
CA GLU A 172 -24.05 5.53 7.09
C GLU A 172 -23.30 4.36 7.74
N GLY A 173 -23.57 4.09 9.01
CA GLY A 173 -22.89 3.03 9.76
C GLY A 173 -21.44 3.33 10.12
N THR A 174 -20.99 4.58 9.93
CA THR A 174 -19.66 5.06 10.33
C THR A 174 -19.75 6.29 11.23
N PRO A 175 -18.68 6.67 11.95
CA PRO A 175 -18.63 7.93 12.69
C PRO A 175 -18.62 9.20 11.80
N MET A 176 -18.45 9.06 10.48
CA MET A 176 -18.41 10.19 9.55
C MET A 176 -19.84 10.61 9.17
N GLY A 177 -20.52 11.34 10.05
CA GLY A 177 -21.87 11.85 9.80
C GLY A 177 -21.93 13.03 8.82
N SER A 178 -23.14 13.53 8.54
CA SER A 178 -23.35 14.74 7.71
C SER A 178 -22.70 15.95 8.35
N PHE A 179 -21.88 16.68 7.61
CA PHE A 179 -21.27 17.91 8.09
C PHE A 179 -22.20 19.13 7.95
N LEU A 180 -23.20 19.07 7.05
CA LEU A 180 -24.28 20.06 7.00
C LEU A 180 -25.10 20.05 8.29
N GLU A 181 -25.47 18.85 8.78
CA GLU A 181 -26.19 18.70 10.04
C GLU A 181 -25.34 19.09 11.27
N GLN A 182 -24.01 19.02 11.14
CA GLN A 182 -23.06 19.49 12.15
C GLN A 182 -22.79 21.01 12.09
N GLY A 183 -23.43 21.72 11.15
CA GLY A 183 -23.41 23.18 11.07
C GLY A 183 -22.37 23.79 10.12
N LEU A 184 -21.67 23.00 9.32
CA LEU A 184 -20.85 23.51 8.22
C LEU A 184 -21.73 23.96 7.07
N SER A 185 -21.42 25.10 6.47
CA SER A 185 -22.08 25.54 5.24
C SER A 185 -21.50 24.82 4.02
N GLU A 186 -22.20 24.83 2.88
CA GLU A 186 -21.65 24.30 1.63
C GLU A 186 -20.32 24.96 1.25
N ARG A 187 -20.17 26.27 1.52
CA ARG A 187 -18.91 26.97 1.30
C ARG A 187 -17.79 26.45 2.19
N ASP A 188 -18.07 26.13 3.45
CA ASP A 188 -17.07 25.53 4.34
C ASP A 188 -16.68 24.13 3.85
N ILE A 189 -17.62 23.38 3.28
CA ILE A 189 -17.36 22.08 2.64
C ILE A 189 -16.48 22.27 1.39
N ASP A 190 -16.76 23.28 0.56
CA ASP A 190 -15.95 23.59 -0.63
C ASP A 190 -14.52 23.97 -0.23
N ASP A 191 -14.35 24.78 0.82
CA ASP A 191 -13.05 25.10 1.41
C ASP A 191 -12.30 23.82 1.83
N VAL A 192 -12.97 22.88 2.52
CA VAL A 192 -12.38 21.59 2.93
C VAL A 192 -12.02 20.72 1.72
N VAL A 193 -12.86 20.67 0.67
CA VAL A 193 -12.55 19.93 -0.57
C VAL A 193 -11.30 20.51 -1.23
N ALA A 194 -11.18 21.83 -1.33
CA ALA A 194 -10.00 22.49 -1.86
C ALA A 194 -8.73 22.15 -1.05
N TYR A 195 -8.83 22.07 0.29
CA TYR A 195 -7.72 21.63 1.12
C TYR A 195 -7.38 20.14 0.93
N VAL A 196 -8.36 19.24 0.87
CA VAL A 196 -8.09 17.81 0.57
C VAL A 196 -7.39 17.66 -0.78
N ARG A 197 -7.70 18.51 -1.76
CA ARG A 197 -7.01 18.53 -3.05
C ARG A 197 -5.60 19.09 -3.01
N SER A 198 -5.25 19.92 -2.03
CA SER A 198 -3.85 20.38 -1.91
C SER A 198 -2.91 19.22 -1.60
N PHE A 199 -3.40 18.14 -0.99
CA PHE A 199 -2.63 16.90 -0.83
C PHE A 199 -2.20 16.27 -2.15
N GLU A 200 -2.84 16.55 -3.30
CA GLU A 200 -2.36 16.04 -4.60
C GLU A 200 -1.05 16.67 -5.02
N ALA A 201 -0.90 17.97 -4.79
CA ALA A 201 0.35 18.68 -5.08
C ALA A 201 1.45 18.15 -4.16
N GLU A 202 1.17 18.03 -2.86
CA GLU A 202 2.10 17.47 -1.87
C GLU A 202 2.44 16.01 -2.12
N ALA A 203 1.47 15.17 -2.54
CA ALA A 203 1.71 13.78 -2.88
C ALA A 203 2.52 13.65 -4.17
N ARG A 204 2.32 14.53 -5.16
CA ARG A 204 3.12 14.57 -6.40
C ARG A 204 4.54 15.09 -6.13
N GLU A 205 4.69 16.14 -5.34
CA GLU A 205 5.99 16.66 -4.91
C GLU A 205 6.72 15.65 -4.04
N GLY A 206 6.02 15.00 -3.10
CA GLY A 206 6.52 13.91 -2.28
C GLY A 206 6.94 12.70 -3.12
N ALA A 207 6.13 12.27 -4.10
CA ALA A 207 6.48 11.18 -5.00
C ALA A 207 7.64 11.55 -5.95
N ALA A 208 7.69 12.78 -6.45
CA ALA A 208 8.76 13.29 -7.31
C ALA A 208 10.08 13.49 -6.54
N ALA A 209 10.01 13.93 -5.28
CA ALA A 209 11.16 14.02 -4.37
C ALA A 209 11.60 12.65 -3.83
N ARG A 210 10.68 11.67 -3.82
CA ARG A 210 10.92 10.25 -3.51
C ARG A 210 11.17 9.45 -4.79
N SER A 211 11.92 9.97 -5.77
CA SER A 211 12.46 9.14 -6.85
C SER A 211 13.49 8.15 -6.28
N VAL A 212 12.99 7.13 -5.58
CA VAL A 212 13.77 5.96 -5.18
C VAL A 212 14.22 5.18 -6.42
N GLU A 213 13.78 5.58 -7.61
CA GLU A 213 14.20 5.08 -8.92
C GLU A 213 15.71 5.15 -9.11
N ASP A 214 16.35 6.20 -8.57
CA ASP A 214 17.80 6.38 -8.63
C ASP A 214 18.54 5.63 -7.50
N GLU A 215 17.84 5.17 -6.46
CA GLU A 215 18.42 4.38 -5.38
C GLU A 215 18.58 2.91 -5.82
N PRO A 216 19.76 2.30 -5.63
CA PRO A 216 20.00 0.94 -6.09
C PRO A 216 19.12 -0.07 -5.34
N LEU A 217 18.73 -1.16 -6.01
CA LEU A 217 17.93 -2.25 -5.41
C LEU A 217 18.65 -2.92 -4.24
N VAL A 218 19.98 -2.95 -4.29
CA VAL A 218 20.84 -3.58 -3.31
C VAL A 218 21.93 -2.60 -2.87
N LEU A 219 22.39 -2.76 -1.64
CA LEU A 219 23.63 -2.16 -1.16
C LEU A 219 24.75 -3.17 -1.40
N GLU A 220 25.85 -2.71 -1.97
CA GLU A 220 27.02 -3.53 -2.28
C GLU A 220 28.29 -2.88 -1.69
N MET A 221 29.16 -3.68 -1.09
CA MET A 221 30.49 -3.25 -0.65
C MET A 221 31.52 -4.36 -0.89
N THR A 222 32.69 -4.00 -1.39
CA THR A 222 33.83 -4.92 -1.54
C THR A 222 34.54 -5.09 -0.21
N SER A 223 34.83 -6.34 0.15
CA SER A 223 35.65 -6.68 1.32
C SER A 223 37.12 -6.81 0.90
N PRO A 224 38.07 -6.25 1.67
CA PRO A 224 39.50 -6.49 1.46
C PRO A 224 39.95 -7.86 1.99
N TYR A 225 39.05 -8.61 2.62
CA TYR A 225 39.32 -9.91 3.24
C TYR A 225 38.82 -11.07 2.38
N GLY A 226 39.34 -12.28 2.61
CA GLY A 226 38.78 -13.51 2.06
C GLY A 226 37.43 -13.86 2.69
N LEU A 227 36.64 -14.70 2.00
CA LEU A 227 35.23 -14.97 2.32
C LEU A 227 34.99 -15.37 3.78
N GLU A 228 35.78 -16.32 4.28
CA GLU A 228 35.66 -16.81 5.67
C GLU A 228 35.86 -15.67 6.69
N GLN A 229 36.88 -14.85 6.49
CA GLN A 229 37.19 -13.72 7.37
C GLN A 229 36.10 -12.63 7.26
N THR A 230 35.60 -12.36 6.06
CA THR A 230 34.48 -11.44 5.84
C THR A 230 33.24 -11.90 6.60
N VAL A 231 32.89 -13.19 6.55
CA VAL A 231 31.74 -13.75 7.29
C VAL A 231 31.93 -13.60 8.81
N VAL A 232 33.14 -13.84 9.32
CA VAL A 232 33.47 -13.59 10.74
C VAL A 232 33.28 -12.12 11.12
N ASN A 233 33.74 -11.20 10.27
CA ASN A 233 33.61 -9.76 10.49
C ASN A 233 32.14 -9.32 10.47
N ILE A 234 31.32 -9.81 9.53
CA ILE A 234 29.88 -9.56 9.50
C ILE A 234 29.24 -9.99 10.82
N LYS A 235 29.53 -11.21 11.31
CA LYS A 235 28.96 -11.71 12.57
C LYS A 235 29.31 -10.82 13.76
N ARG A 236 30.54 -10.28 13.81
CA ARG A 236 30.97 -9.35 14.87
C ARG A 236 30.25 -8.00 14.75
N ALA A 237 30.20 -7.42 13.55
CA ALA A 237 29.53 -6.14 13.29
C ALA A 237 28.03 -6.20 13.60
N VAL A 238 27.36 -7.32 13.27
CA VAL A 238 25.96 -7.59 13.61
C VAL A 238 25.74 -7.50 15.12
N VAL A 239 26.54 -8.22 15.91
CA VAL A 239 26.41 -8.20 17.38
C VAL A 239 26.77 -6.82 17.95
N GLY A 240 27.80 -6.16 17.42
CA GLY A 240 28.22 -4.81 17.81
C GLY A 240 27.12 -3.76 17.59
N ASN A 241 26.29 -3.95 16.57
CA ASN A 241 25.15 -3.09 16.26
C ASN A 241 23.82 -3.54 16.90
N ASN A 242 23.88 -4.36 17.95
CA ASN A 242 22.72 -4.85 18.71
C ASN A 242 21.72 -5.67 17.87
N PHE A 243 22.21 -6.37 16.85
CA PHE A 243 21.45 -7.41 16.16
C PHE A 243 21.80 -8.77 16.75
N ARG A 244 20.81 -9.66 16.78
CA ARG A 244 21.00 -11.08 17.06
C ARG A 244 21.28 -11.82 15.77
N LEU A 245 22.32 -12.65 15.79
CA LEU A 245 22.56 -13.62 14.72
C LEU A 245 21.48 -14.69 14.78
N ILE A 246 20.76 -14.89 13.68
CA ILE A 246 19.69 -15.88 13.58
C ILE A 246 20.25 -17.20 13.04
N ARG A 247 20.90 -17.16 11.88
CA ARG A 247 21.59 -18.31 11.28
C ARG A 247 22.61 -17.86 10.23
N VAL A 248 23.55 -18.75 9.92
CA VAL A 248 24.47 -18.61 8.80
C VAL A 248 24.32 -19.85 7.94
N GLN A 249 24.23 -19.69 6.63
CA GLN A 249 24.06 -20.80 5.70
C GLN A 249 24.58 -20.43 4.32
N HIS A 250 24.84 -21.40 3.46
CA HIS A 250 25.09 -21.12 2.06
C HIS A 250 23.78 -20.80 1.33
N LEU A 251 23.87 -20.11 0.18
CA LEU A 251 22.70 -19.79 -0.64
C LEU A 251 21.99 -21.06 -1.13
N GLU A 252 22.77 -22.10 -1.40
CA GLU A 252 22.33 -23.35 -2.02
C GLU A 252 21.96 -24.45 -1.01
N ASP A 253 22.05 -24.16 0.29
CA ASP A 253 21.69 -25.13 1.34
C ASP A 253 20.24 -25.62 1.17
N GLY A 254 20.08 -26.94 1.03
CA GLY A 254 18.79 -27.60 0.80
C GLY A 254 18.30 -27.62 -0.66
N LEU A 255 19.03 -26.98 -1.59
CA LEU A 255 18.78 -27.07 -3.03
C LEU A 255 19.60 -28.19 -3.69
N PHE A 256 20.77 -28.50 -3.14
CA PHE A 256 21.69 -29.53 -3.63
C PHE A 256 22.18 -30.43 -2.48
N PRO A 257 22.69 -31.65 -2.77
CA PRO A 257 23.42 -32.45 -1.79
C PRO A 257 24.60 -31.67 -1.19
N GLU A 258 24.93 -31.92 0.08
CA GLU A 258 25.94 -31.14 0.83
C GLU A 258 27.28 -31.04 0.11
N GLU A 259 27.70 -32.08 -0.61
CA GLU A 259 28.98 -32.11 -1.33
C GLU A 259 28.99 -31.28 -2.62
N GLN A 260 27.82 -30.79 -3.06
CA GLN A 260 27.63 -30.03 -4.29
C GLN A 260 27.28 -28.55 -4.03
N VAL A 261 27.06 -28.18 -2.76
CA VAL A 261 26.70 -26.82 -2.38
C VAL A 261 27.85 -25.86 -2.70
N ASN A 262 27.53 -24.76 -3.36
CA ASN A 262 28.48 -23.69 -3.59
C ASN A 262 28.84 -22.94 -2.29
N GLU A 263 30.03 -23.20 -1.77
CA GLU A 263 30.55 -22.56 -0.55
C GLU A 263 30.93 -21.07 -0.74
N ARG A 264 30.95 -20.56 -1.97
CA ARG A 264 31.34 -19.17 -2.28
C ARG A 264 30.26 -18.13 -1.98
N GLN A 265 29.09 -18.56 -1.52
CA GLN A 265 27.94 -17.68 -1.30
C GLN A 265 27.32 -17.96 0.06
N VAL A 266 27.60 -17.09 1.03
CA VAL A 266 27.20 -17.27 2.42
C VAL A 266 26.22 -16.18 2.84
N ILE A 267 25.07 -16.57 3.37
CA ILE A 267 24.06 -15.67 3.91
C ILE A 267 24.17 -15.62 5.43
N VAL A 268 24.29 -14.41 5.97
CA VAL A 268 24.20 -14.13 7.40
C VAL A 268 22.84 -13.51 7.70
N TYR A 269 21.98 -14.27 8.39
CA TYR A 269 20.67 -13.80 8.82
C TYR A 269 20.76 -13.16 10.21
N LEU A 270 20.16 -11.99 10.35
CA LEU A 270 20.23 -11.16 11.54
C LEU A 270 18.87 -10.54 11.87
N CYS A 271 18.66 -10.20 13.14
CA CYS A 271 17.44 -9.52 13.57
C CYS A 271 17.70 -8.58 14.75
N ASN A 272 17.17 -7.37 14.68
CA ASN A 272 17.00 -6.51 15.84
C ASN A 272 15.52 -6.58 16.22
N PHE A 273 15.22 -7.29 17.32
CA PHE A 273 13.83 -7.57 17.71
C PHE A 273 13.03 -6.32 18.11
N ASN A 274 13.70 -5.29 18.64
CA ASN A 274 13.03 -4.02 18.97
C ASN A 274 12.65 -3.28 17.69
N PHE A 275 13.59 -3.13 16.76
CA PHE A 275 13.31 -2.53 15.46
C PHE A 275 12.23 -3.32 14.71
N LEU A 276 12.29 -4.65 14.76
CA LEU A 276 11.30 -5.53 14.15
C LEU A 276 9.89 -5.27 14.70
N TYR A 277 9.75 -5.22 16.02
CA TYR A 277 8.47 -4.96 16.67
C TYR A 277 7.89 -3.61 16.21
N ASP A 278 8.71 -2.56 16.21
CA ASP A 278 8.30 -1.23 15.76
C ASP A 278 7.90 -1.22 14.27
N ALA A 279 8.69 -1.88 13.41
CA ALA A 279 8.42 -1.92 11.98
C ALA A 279 7.14 -2.71 11.64
N LEU A 280 6.89 -3.85 12.30
CA LEU A 280 5.66 -4.63 12.11
C LEU A 280 4.42 -3.89 12.65
N ALA A 281 4.58 -3.08 13.69
CA ALA A 281 3.50 -2.22 14.20
C ALA A 281 3.15 -1.11 13.20
N LEU A 282 4.12 -0.59 12.45
CA LEU A 282 3.89 0.38 11.38
C LEU A 282 3.25 -0.27 10.14
N ASP A 283 3.79 -1.41 9.71
CA ASP A 283 3.26 -2.17 8.58
C ASP A 283 3.62 -3.66 8.69
N PRO A 284 2.63 -4.56 8.87
CA PRO A 284 2.90 -5.99 8.99
C PRO A 284 3.47 -6.60 7.70
N ARG A 285 3.29 -5.95 6.53
CA ARG A 285 3.84 -6.43 5.25
C ARG A 285 5.36 -6.41 5.22
N VAL A 286 6.01 -5.67 6.12
CA VAL A 286 7.47 -5.75 6.35
C VAL A 286 7.92 -7.18 6.62
N GLY A 287 7.04 -8.01 7.19
CA GLY A 287 7.26 -9.44 7.42
C GLY A 287 7.72 -10.23 6.18
N LEU A 288 7.37 -9.80 4.97
CA LEU A 288 7.76 -10.45 3.72
C LEU A 288 9.27 -10.37 3.42
N PHE A 289 9.98 -9.45 4.08
CA PHE A 289 11.41 -9.21 3.86
C PHE A 289 12.26 -9.57 5.08
N LEU A 290 11.67 -10.30 6.03
CA LEU A 290 12.34 -10.77 7.24
C LEU A 290 12.76 -12.25 7.13
N PRO A 291 13.77 -12.67 7.91
CA PRO A 291 14.66 -11.82 8.71
C PRO A 291 15.63 -11.02 7.83
N CYS A 292 16.24 -9.98 8.41
CA CYS A 292 17.29 -9.20 7.74
C CYS A 292 18.44 -10.12 7.31
N ARG A 293 19.11 -9.78 6.21
CA ARG A 293 20.21 -10.59 5.66
C ARG A 293 21.35 -9.72 5.15
N VAL A 294 22.57 -10.22 5.28
CA VAL A 294 23.76 -9.76 4.53
C VAL A 294 24.38 -10.99 3.89
N THR A 295 24.59 -10.94 2.58
CA THR A 295 25.16 -12.05 1.80
C THR A 295 26.59 -11.71 1.42
N ALA A 296 27.55 -12.58 1.76
CA ALA A 296 28.91 -12.50 1.26
C ALA A 296 29.05 -13.43 0.04
N VAL A 297 29.53 -12.90 -1.07
CA VAL A 297 29.70 -13.61 -2.35
C VAL A 297 31.15 -13.46 -2.78
N GLU A 298 31.83 -14.58 -3.03
CA GLU A 298 33.14 -14.59 -3.69
C GLU A 298 32.98 -14.87 -5.19
N GLN A 299 33.40 -13.91 -6.02
CA GLN A 299 33.37 -14.03 -7.46
C GLN A 299 34.67 -13.46 -8.04
N GLU A 300 35.33 -14.21 -8.92
CA GLU A 300 36.58 -13.79 -9.60
C GLU A 300 37.71 -13.37 -8.64
N GLY A 301 37.73 -13.93 -7.43
CA GLY A 301 38.73 -13.62 -6.40
C GLY A 301 38.43 -12.35 -5.59
N GLU A 302 37.30 -11.67 -5.85
CA GLU A 302 36.80 -10.55 -5.07
C GLU A 302 35.64 -11.01 -4.16
N VAL A 303 35.62 -10.53 -2.92
CA VAL A 303 34.53 -10.80 -1.97
C VAL A 303 33.65 -9.58 -1.84
N LYS A 304 32.35 -9.74 -2.07
CA LYS A 304 31.34 -8.67 -2.01
C LYS A 304 30.30 -8.96 -0.96
N LEU A 305 29.92 -7.95 -0.19
CA LEU A 305 28.77 -7.97 0.70
C LEU A 305 27.58 -7.36 -0.04
N VAL A 306 26.44 -8.04 -0.01
CA VAL A 306 25.21 -7.61 -0.67
C VAL A 306 24.04 -7.69 0.31
N THR A 307 23.22 -6.64 0.37
CA THR A 307 21.92 -6.65 1.08
C THR A 307 20.86 -5.86 0.32
N ILE A 308 19.59 -6.09 0.62
CA ILE A 308 18.49 -5.30 0.06
C ILE A 308 18.59 -3.85 0.54
N ASN A 309 18.27 -2.88 -0.32
CA ASN A 309 18.19 -1.48 0.07
C ASN A 309 16.82 -1.18 0.72
N PRO A 310 16.73 -0.91 2.03
CA PRO A 310 15.44 -0.67 2.68
C PRO A 310 14.75 0.60 2.19
N LYS A 311 15.49 1.61 1.71
CA LYS A 311 14.87 2.81 1.11
C LYS A 311 14.11 2.43 -0.14
N ARG A 312 14.74 1.65 -1.03
CA ARG A 312 14.10 1.17 -2.25
C ARG A 312 12.88 0.29 -1.95
N LEU A 313 12.95 -0.45 -0.85
CA LEU A 313 11.83 -1.25 -0.35
C LEU A 313 10.66 -0.39 0.15
N SER A 314 10.93 0.78 0.73
CA SER A 314 9.91 1.61 1.36
C SER A 314 8.82 2.06 0.36
N ALA A 315 9.23 2.31 -0.90
CA ALA A 315 8.31 2.62 -2.00
C ALA A 315 7.24 1.55 -2.25
N LEU A 316 7.51 0.27 -1.95
CA LEU A 316 6.52 -0.80 -2.12
C LEU A 316 5.36 -0.69 -1.12
N TYR A 317 5.56 0.03 -0.02
CA TYR A 317 4.58 0.13 1.05
C TYR A 317 3.83 1.46 1.07
N ASN A 318 4.25 2.48 0.32
CA ASN A 318 3.65 3.83 0.28
C ASN A 318 3.13 4.29 1.65
N ASN A 319 4.00 4.22 2.65
CA ASN A 319 3.72 4.52 4.04
C ASN A 319 4.86 5.40 4.57
N GLU A 320 4.60 6.69 4.72
CA GLU A 320 5.64 7.67 5.07
C GLU A 320 6.27 7.41 6.44
N ARG A 321 5.50 6.82 7.36
CA ARG A 321 6.02 6.41 8.68
C ARG A 321 6.99 5.25 8.54
N LEU A 322 6.75 4.34 7.59
CA LEU A 322 7.67 3.26 7.27
C LEU A 322 8.92 3.77 6.55
N ASP A 323 8.83 4.82 5.73
CA ASP A 323 10.00 5.42 5.07
C ASP A 323 11.07 5.82 6.08
N ARG A 324 10.68 6.41 7.22
CA ARG A 324 11.61 6.73 8.32
C ARG A 324 12.24 5.49 8.93
N ALA A 325 11.47 4.41 9.12
CA ALA A 325 11.99 3.15 9.63
C ALA A 325 12.97 2.51 8.64
N CYS A 326 12.65 2.53 7.35
CA CYS A 326 13.50 2.07 6.25
C CYS A 326 14.79 2.88 6.16
N GLN A 327 14.73 4.21 6.29
CA GLN A 327 15.92 5.07 6.35
C GLN A 327 16.85 4.67 7.51
N ARG A 328 16.30 4.46 8.71
CA ARG A 328 17.10 3.98 9.85
C ARG A 328 17.72 2.61 9.59
N MET A 329 16.98 1.69 8.97
CA MET A 329 17.51 0.36 8.63
C MET A 329 18.59 0.42 7.55
N TYR A 330 18.46 1.32 6.57
CA TYR A 330 19.48 1.58 5.56
C TYR A 330 20.80 1.99 6.22
N GLU A 331 20.75 2.91 7.16
CA GLU A 331 21.94 3.36 7.91
C GLU A 331 22.57 2.24 8.74
N LEU A 332 21.74 1.39 9.38
CA LEU A 332 22.22 0.24 10.13
C LEU A 332 22.89 -0.81 9.23
N TYR A 333 22.32 -1.11 8.07
CA TYR A 333 22.96 -2.02 7.11
C TYR A 333 24.29 -1.48 6.62
N ARG A 334 24.35 -0.19 6.24
CA ARG A 334 25.60 0.45 5.83
C ARG A 334 26.65 0.34 6.90
N ARG A 335 26.33 0.67 8.15
CA ARG A 335 27.26 0.59 9.27
C ARG A 335 27.78 -0.83 9.50
N ILE A 336 26.90 -1.84 9.48
CA ILE A 336 27.31 -3.25 9.63
C ILE A 336 28.25 -3.67 8.49
N MET A 337 27.95 -3.29 7.24
CA MET A 337 28.78 -3.62 6.09
C MET A 337 30.12 -2.88 6.15
N GLU A 338 30.13 -1.59 6.47
CA GLU A 338 31.34 -0.78 6.63
C GLU A 338 32.25 -1.40 7.71
N GLU A 339 31.73 -1.65 8.92
CA GLU A 339 32.46 -2.33 10.00
C GLU A 339 33.00 -3.71 9.61
N ALA A 340 32.28 -4.45 8.75
CA ALA A 340 32.73 -5.77 8.30
C ALA A 340 33.85 -5.72 7.24
N THR A 341 33.97 -4.58 6.56
CA THR A 341 34.93 -4.34 5.47
C THR A 341 36.13 -3.48 5.84
N LEU A 342 36.12 -2.86 7.04
CA LEU A 342 37.25 -2.12 7.61
C LEU A 342 38.31 -3.04 8.19
#